data_AF-A0A5S3V9M6-F1
#
_entry.id   AF-A0A5S3V9M6-F1
#
_cell.length_a   1.000
_cell.length_b   1.000
_cell.length_c   1.000
_cell.angle_alpha   90.00
_cell.angle_beta   90.00
_cell.angle_gamma   90.00
#
_symmetry.space_group_name_H-M   'P 1'
#
loop_
_entity.id
_entity.type
_entity.pdbx_description
1 polymer ?
#
loop_
_entity_poly.entity_id
_entity_poly.type
_entity_poly.pdbx_seq_one_letter_code
_entity_poly.pdbx_strand_id
1 'polypeptide(L)'
;MFRLLFGLFIFISISAQSIELTVNYTESSFLGFYKHQTYIKSGQYTHIDEHYKMDETGLDVIPYVPDVYSLSLSKEQANSLIEKLIKLGVNDWEKQYPENIAGLICDGPSFNLYIKSEKLNINSKGYCYFPESYKKVAAVFESVHKTPNK
;
A
#
# COMPACT_ATOMS: atom_id res chain seq x y z
N MET A 1 -13.63 -4.78 -60.70
CA MET A 1 -13.84 -5.85 -59.71
C MET A 1 -12.49 -6.27 -59.14
N PHE A 2 -12.07 -5.71 -58.01
CA PHE A 2 -11.04 -6.31 -57.16
C PHE A 2 -11.58 -6.27 -55.73
N ARG A 3 -12.08 -7.42 -55.33
CA ARG A 3 -12.76 -7.72 -54.09
C ARG A 3 -11.73 -8.37 -53.17
N LEU A 4 -11.85 -8.09 -51.87
CA LEU A 4 -11.19 -8.79 -50.76
C LEU A 4 -9.68 -8.56 -50.57
N LEU A 5 -9.34 -7.48 -49.88
CA LEU A 5 -8.30 -7.50 -48.83
C LEU A 5 -8.90 -6.84 -47.58
N PHE A 6 -9.96 -7.45 -47.05
CA PHE A 6 -10.57 -7.12 -45.77
C PHE A 6 -10.50 -8.40 -44.93
N GLY A 7 -9.54 -8.43 -44.00
CA GLY A 7 -9.16 -9.60 -43.21
C GLY A 7 -7.63 -9.66 -43.20
N LEU A 8 -6.93 -9.35 -42.12
CA LEU A 8 -7.08 -10.03 -40.84
C LEU A 8 -6.39 -9.22 -39.72
N PHE A 9 -6.82 -7.97 -39.44
CA PHE A 9 -6.58 -7.37 -38.12
C PHE A 9 -7.68 -7.85 -37.17
N ILE A 10 -7.77 -9.17 -36.99
CA ILE A 10 -8.54 -9.74 -35.90
C ILE A 10 -7.71 -9.46 -34.65
N PHE A 11 -8.07 -8.36 -33.99
CA PHE A 11 -8.24 -8.26 -32.54
C PHE A 11 -7.64 -9.43 -31.76
N ILE A 12 -6.31 -9.49 -31.66
CA ILE A 12 -5.70 -9.97 -30.42
C ILE A 12 -5.68 -8.76 -29.50
N SER A 13 -6.88 -8.30 -29.14
CA SER A 13 -7.07 -7.68 -27.84
C SER A 13 -6.76 -8.80 -26.86
N ILE A 14 -5.47 -8.98 -26.55
CA ILE A 14 -5.10 -9.56 -25.28
C ILE A 14 -5.75 -8.60 -24.31
N SER A 15 -6.93 -8.95 -23.83
CA SER A 15 -7.53 -8.35 -22.67
C SER A 15 -6.52 -8.66 -21.57
N ALA A 16 -5.55 -7.77 -21.43
CA ALA A 16 -4.72 -7.67 -20.26
C ALA A 16 -5.74 -7.42 -19.15
N GLN A 17 -6.19 -8.52 -18.55
CA GLN A 17 -7.14 -8.50 -17.46
C GLN A 17 -6.36 -7.88 -16.31
N SER A 18 -6.43 -6.54 -16.24
CA SER A 18 -5.84 -5.76 -15.18
C SER A 18 -6.45 -6.30 -13.90
N ILE A 19 -5.63 -6.86 -13.03
CA ILE A 19 -6.11 -7.10 -11.67
C ILE A 19 -6.54 -5.76 -11.12
N GLU A 20 -7.81 -5.64 -10.77
CA GLU A 20 -8.36 -4.48 -10.08
C GLU A 20 -7.86 -4.51 -8.63
N LEU A 21 -6.55 -4.34 -8.40
CA LEU A 21 -6.00 -4.12 -7.07
C LEU A 21 -5.89 -2.62 -6.84
N THR A 22 -6.63 -2.15 -5.86
CA THR A 22 -6.49 -0.81 -5.29
C THR A 22 -6.02 -0.93 -3.85
N VAL A 23 -4.92 -0.27 -3.51
CA VAL A 23 -4.44 -0.13 -2.14
C VAL A 23 -4.23 1.35 -1.84
N ASN A 24 -4.65 1.76 -0.66
CA ASN A 24 -4.25 3.01 -0.03
C ASN A 24 -3.90 2.69 1.43
N TYR A 25 -2.61 2.68 1.72
CA TYR A 25 -2.07 2.45 3.04
C TYR A 25 -1.35 3.72 3.50
N THR A 26 -1.57 4.11 4.74
CA THR A 26 -0.81 5.17 5.40
C THR A 26 -0.50 4.74 6.82
N GLU A 27 0.76 4.90 7.22
CA GLU A 27 1.21 4.82 8.60
C GLU A 27 1.85 6.16 8.97
N SER A 28 1.66 6.62 10.20
CA SER A 28 2.37 7.81 10.70
C SER A 28 2.58 7.75 12.20
N SER A 29 3.61 8.43 12.69
CA SER A 29 3.73 8.73 14.13
C SER A 29 2.78 9.86 14.53
N PHE A 30 2.37 9.87 15.80
CA PHE A 30 1.51 10.92 16.37
C PHE A 30 2.10 12.33 16.20
N LEU A 31 3.39 12.49 16.49
CA LEU A 31 4.11 13.76 16.40
C LEU A 31 4.53 14.13 14.97
N GLY A 32 4.09 13.35 13.97
CA GLY A 32 4.38 13.59 12.57
C GLY A 32 5.81 13.27 12.15
N PHE A 33 6.69 12.82 13.06
CA PHE A 33 8.11 12.53 12.78
C PHE A 33 8.35 11.61 11.57
N TYR A 34 7.37 10.79 11.22
CA TYR A 34 7.39 10.05 9.98
C TYR A 34 5.98 9.81 9.48
N LYS A 35 5.89 9.59 8.18
CA LYS A 35 4.69 9.16 7.47
C LYS A 35 5.09 8.26 6.31
N HIS A 36 4.52 7.08 6.24
CA HIS A 36 4.69 6.16 5.12
C HIS A 36 3.37 6.06 4.38
N GLN A 37 3.40 6.18 3.06
CA GLN A 37 2.20 6.07 2.24
C GLN A 37 2.45 5.10 1.09
N THR A 38 1.56 4.12 0.93
CA THR A 38 1.59 3.19 -0.21
C THR A 38 0.29 3.28 -0.98
N TYR A 39 0.41 3.52 -2.28
CA TYR A 39 -0.69 3.51 -3.23
C TYR A 39 -0.46 2.40 -4.26
N ILE A 40 -1.48 1.59 -4.49
CA ILE A 40 -1.51 0.67 -5.63
C ILE A 40 -2.78 0.95 -6.40
N LYS A 41 -2.68 1.20 -7.70
CA LYS A 41 -3.86 1.34 -8.56
C LYS A 41 -3.49 1.01 -9.99
N SER A 42 -4.31 0.19 -10.65
CA SER A 42 -4.12 -0.18 -12.06
C SER A 42 -2.72 -0.76 -12.33
N GLY A 43 -2.18 -1.56 -11.41
CA GLY A 43 -0.84 -2.14 -11.51
C GLY A 43 0.31 -1.19 -11.20
N GLN A 44 0.06 0.10 -10.96
CA GLN A 44 1.10 1.03 -10.52
C GLN A 44 1.24 0.95 -9.00
N TYR A 45 2.46 0.70 -8.51
CA TYR A 45 2.85 0.85 -7.11
C TYR A 45 3.56 2.19 -6.92
N THR A 46 3.17 2.93 -5.89
CA THR A 46 3.86 4.13 -5.42
C THR A 46 4.01 4.06 -3.91
N HIS A 47 5.21 4.31 -3.41
CA HIS A 47 5.49 4.45 -1.98
C HIS A 47 6.21 5.74 -1.71
N ILE A 48 5.76 6.44 -0.67
CA ILE A 48 6.34 7.68 -0.18
C ILE A 48 6.82 7.39 1.24
N ASP A 49 8.12 7.51 1.42
CA ASP A 49 8.78 7.39 2.71
C ASP A 49 9.19 8.79 3.18
N GLU A 50 8.40 9.33 4.11
CA GLU A 50 8.54 10.67 4.64
C GLU A 50 9.05 10.57 6.09
N HIS A 51 10.29 11.01 6.35
CA HIS A 51 10.89 11.09 7.68
C HIS A 51 11.38 12.50 7.97
N TYR A 52 10.96 13.05 9.10
CA TYR A 52 11.48 14.32 9.60
C TYR A 52 13.00 14.24 9.76
N LYS A 53 13.67 15.29 9.30
CA LYS A 53 15.09 15.50 9.55
C LYS A 53 15.24 16.67 10.51
N MET A 54 16.01 16.44 11.56
CA MET A 54 16.46 17.50 12.45
C MET A 54 17.85 17.96 12.01
N ASP A 55 18.19 19.19 12.36
CA ASP A 55 19.55 19.69 12.28
C ASP A 55 20.48 18.95 13.26
N GLU A 56 21.80 19.24 13.22
CA GLU A 56 22.78 18.58 14.07
C GLU A 56 22.55 18.84 15.57
N THR A 57 21.82 19.90 15.91
CA THR A 57 21.50 20.24 17.30
C THR A 57 20.24 19.55 17.82
N GLY A 58 19.39 19.03 16.92
CA GLY A 58 18.10 18.46 17.26
C GLY A 58 17.04 19.49 17.63
N LEU A 59 17.31 20.78 17.41
CA LEU A 59 16.44 21.89 17.83
C LEU A 59 15.60 22.45 16.69
N ASP A 60 16.01 22.26 15.44
CA ASP A 60 15.31 22.76 14.26
C ASP A 60 15.01 21.64 13.25
N VAL A 61 13.81 21.67 12.67
CA VAL A 61 13.42 20.80 11.55
C VAL A 61 14.02 21.36 10.27
N ILE A 62 14.82 20.57 9.57
CA ILE A 62 15.37 20.96 8.27
C ILE A 62 14.46 20.50 7.12
N PRO A 63 14.37 21.27 6.02
CA PRO A 63 13.68 20.82 4.83
C PRO A 63 14.25 19.50 4.34
N TYR A 64 13.37 18.57 4.01
CA TYR A 64 13.75 17.31 3.39
C TYR A 64 12.81 17.00 2.23
N VAL A 65 13.31 16.14 1.34
CA VAL A 65 12.53 15.60 0.23
C VAL A 65 12.21 14.15 0.62
N PRO A 66 10.93 13.74 0.65
CA PRO A 66 10.56 12.36 0.87
C PRO A 66 11.15 11.43 -0.20
N ASP A 67 11.50 10.21 0.19
CA ASP A 67 11.90 9.20 -0.77
C ASP A 67 10.65 8.64 -1.47
N VAL A 68 10.65 8.64 -2.80
CA VAL A 68 9.51 8.19 -3.60
C VAL A 68 9.92 7.02 -4.48
N TYR A 69 9.27 5.88 -4.28
CA TYR A 69 9.47 4.66 -5.07
C TYR A 69 8.26 4.41 -5.93
N SER A 70 8.48 4.21 -7.23
CA SER A 70 7.40 3.98 -8.19
C SER A 70 7.80 2.87 -9.16
N LEU A 71 6.96 1.84 -9.28
CA LEU A 71 7.21 0.70 -10.16
C LEU A 71 5.91 0.04 -10.63
N SER A 72 5.97 -0.63 -11.78
CA SER A 72 4.85 -1.39 -12.31
C SER A 72 4.83 -2.81 -11.74
N LEU A 73 3.66 -3.25 -11.29
CA LEU A 73 3.39 -4.61 -10.84
C LEU A 73 2.84 -5.46 -11.98
N SER A 74 3.41 -6.65 -12.15
CA SER A 74 2.82 -7.70 -12.98
C SER A 74 1.55 -8.25 -12.35
N LYS A 75 0.77 -8.98 -13.15
CA LYS A 75 -0.44 -9.66 -12.69
C LYS A 75 -0.10 -10.65 -11.56
N GLU A 76 0.97 -11.40 -11.73
CA GLU A 76 1.46 -12.41 -10.78
C GLU A 76 1.92 -11.74 -9.47
N GLN A 77 2.61 -10.61 -9.55
CA GLN A 77 3.05 -9.85 -8.37
C GLN A 77 1.86 -9.30 -7.57
N ALA A 78 0.86 -8.71 -8.25
CA ALA A 78 -0.34 -8.21 -7.60
C ALA A 78 -1.14 -9.35 -6.92
N ASN A 79 -1.28 -10.51 -7.59
CA ASN A 79 -1.92 -11.69 -7.00
C ASN A 79 -1.13 -12.22 -5.79
N SER A 80 0.19 -12.33 -5.90
CA SER A 80 1.06 -12.77 -4.80
C SER A 80 0.94 -11.84 -3.59
N LEU A 81 0.85 -10.53 -3.83
CA LEU A 81 0.62 -9.53 -2.78
C LEU A 81 -0.72 -9.77 -2.07
N ILE A 82 -1.82 -9.94 -2.82
CA ILE A 82 -3.14 -10.22 -2.26
C ILE A 82 -3.11 -11.49 -1.41
N GLU A 83 -2.50 -12.57 -1.90
CA GLU A 83 -2.39 -13.84 -1.17
C GLU A 83 -1.59 -13.72 0.13
N LYS A 84 -0.49 -12.96 0.13
CA LYS A 84 0.27 -12.67 1.35
C LYS A 84 -0.58 -11.92 2.37
N LEU A 85 -1.35 -10.93 1.93
CA LEU A 85 -2.23 -10.14 2.81
C LEU A 85 -3.35 -11.00 3.41
N ILE A 86 -3.98 -11.86 2.60
CA ILE A 86 -4.99 -12.82 3.08
C ILE A 86 -4.38 -13.79 4.10
N LYS A 87 -3.19 -14.33 3.83
CA LYS A 87 -2.49 -15.22 4.78
C LYS A 87 -2.15 -14.55 6.11
N LEU A 88 -2.00 -13.23 6.12
CA LEU A 88 -1.78 -12.43 7.33
C LEU A 88 -3.09 -12.08 8.07
N GLY A 89 -4.25 -12.58 7.60
CA GLY A 89 -5.55 -12.38 8.24
C GLY A 89 -6.12 -10.98 8.04
N VAL A 90 -5.69 -10.24 7.00
CA VAL A 90 -6.14 -8.86 6.76
C VAL A 90 -7.66 -8.79 6.51
N ASN A 91 -8.25 -9.86 5.99
CA ASN A 91 -9.70 -10.02 5.82
C ASN A 91 -10.48 -9.96 7.14
N ASP A 92 -9.84 -10.31 8.27
CA ASP A 92 -10.46 -10.37 9.58
C ASP A 92 -10.20 -9.13 10.44
N TRP A 93 -9.52 -8.12 9.87
CA TRP A 93 -9.24 -6.88 10.59
C TRP A 93 -10.50 -6.08 10.84
N GLU A 94 -10.58 -5.48 12.03
CA GLU A 94 -11.66 -4.57 12.36
C GLU A 94 -11.62 -3.31 11.49
N LYS A 95 -12.80 -2.77 11.18
CA LYS A 95 -12.91 -1.50 10.45
C LYS A 95 -12.26 -0.34 11.21
N GLN A 96 -12.36 -0.36 12.53
CA GLN A 96 -11.84 0.64 13.43
C GLN A 96 -11.40 -0.04 14.71
N TYR A 97 -10.12 0.03 15.03
CA TYR A 97 -9.61 -0.37 16.34
C TYR A 97 -9.87 0.74 17.38
N PRO A 98 -9.99 0.39 18.67
CA PRO A 98 -10.23 1.37 19.73
C PRO A 98 -9.20 2.51 19.71
N GLU A 99 -9.69 3.76 19.77
CA GLU A 99 -8.82 4.95 19.81
C GLU A 99 -8.38 5.30 21.25
N ASN A 100 -9.08 4.77 22.26
CA ASN A 100 -8.66 4.85 23.66
C ASN A 100 -8.90 3.52 24.38
N ILE A 101 -8.04 3.23 25.35
CA ILE A 101 -8.44 2.51 26.55
C ILE A 101 -8.43 3.58 27.64
N ALA A 102 -9.50 3.66 28.43
CA ALA A 102 -9.66 4.69 29.46
C ALA A 102 -8.39 4.82 30.32
N GLY A 103 -7.78 6.02 30.32
CA GLY A 103 -6.64 6.36 31.19
C GLY A 103 -5.24 6.35 30.56
N LEU A 104 -5.10 6.08 29.26
CA LEU A 104 -3.79 6.15 28.57
C LEU A 104 -3.74 7.34 27.61
N ILE A 105 -2.81 8.27 27.84
CA ILE A 105 -2.33 9.17 26.78
C ILE A 105 -1.62 8.28 25.77
N CYS A 106 -2.08 8.30 24.53
CA CYS A 106 -1.38 7.58 23.50
C CYS A 106 -0.74 8.54 22.51
N ASP A 107 0.60 8.51 22.47
CA ASP A 107 1.46 9.21 21.51
C ASP A 107 2.00 8.24 20.44
N GLY A 108 1.29 7.12 20.25
CA GLY A 108 1.70 6.01 19.38
C GLY A 108 1.43 6.25 17.90
N PRO A 109 1.85 5.31 17.04
CA PRO A 109 1.57 5.42 15.61
C PRO A 109 0.07 5.26 15.31
N SER A 110 -0.31 5.70 14.11
CA SER A 110 -1.62 5.52 13.52
C SER A 110 -1.50 4.84 12.16
N PHE A 111 -2.55 4.13 11.75
CA PHE A 111 -2.64 3.59 10.40
C PHE A 111 -4.03 3.74 9.80
N ASN A 112 -4.04 3.84 8.47
CA ASN A 112 -5.23 3.69 7.65
C ASN A 112 -4.89 2.72 6.52
N LEU A 113 -5.71 1.71 6.32
CA LEU A 113 -5.56 0.70 5.29
C LEU A 113 -6.86 0.49 4.54
N TYR A 114 -6.85 0.79 3.25
CA TYR A 114 -7.89 0.45 2.32
C TYR A 114 -7.32 -0.49 1.26
N ILE A 115 -7.98 -1.62 1.05
CA ILE A 115 -7.66 -2.56 -0.02
C ILE A 115 -8.96 -2.95 -0.72
N LYS A 116 -8.97 -2.88 -2.05
CA LYS A 116 -10.04 -3.41 -2.89
C LYS A 116 -9.46 -4.27 -4.00
N SER A 117 -9.96 -5.50 -4.09
CA SER A 117 -9.71 -6.47 -5.14
C SER A 117 -10.88 -7.46 -5.22
N GLU A 118 -10.85 -8.39 -6.17
CA GLU A 118 -11.86 -9.45 -6.27
C GLU A 118 -11.91 -10.36 -5.02
N LYS A 119 -10.79 -10.53 -4.31
CA LYS A 119 -10.66 -11.46 -3.18
C LYS A 119 -10.56 -10.80 -1.81
N LEU A 120 -10.29 -9.50 -1.76
CA LEU A 120 -10.03 -8.76 -0.53
C LEU A 120 -10.61 -7.35 -0.65
N ASN A 121 -11.54 -7.03 0.24
CA ASN A 121 -12.16 -5.71 0.34
C ASN A 121 -12.20 -5.29 1.80
N ILE A 122 -11.28 -4.41 2.19
CA ILE A 122 -11.16 -3.97 3.58
C ILE A 122 -10.96 -2.46 3.65
N ASN A 123 -11.43 -1.89 4.74
CA ASN A 123 -11.16 -0.52 5.14
C ASN A 123 -10.99 -0.55 6.66
N SER A 124 -9.73 -0.49 7.10
CA SER A 124 -9.34 -0.63 8.49
C SER A 124 -8.51 0.57 8.91
N LYS A 125 -8.77 1.08 10.10
CA LYS A 125 -7.94 2.11 10.71
C LYS A 125 -7.72 1.83 12.18
N GLY A 126 -6.60 2.29 12.69
CA GLY A 126 -6.27 2.17 14.10
C GLY A 126 -5.33 3.26 14.54
N TYR A 127 -5.42 3.52 15.84
CA TYR A 127 -4.59 4.46 16.54
C TYR A 127 -4.14 3.76 17.81
N CYS A 128 -2.84 3.55 17.98
CA CYS A 128 -2.22 2.90 19.13
C CYS A 128 -2.54 1.41 19.36
N TYR A 129 -3.71 0.95 18.93
CA TYR A 129 -4.08 -0.45 18.86
C TYR A 129 -3.92 -0.93 17.43
N PHE A 130 -3.12 -1.96 17.28
CA PHE A 130 -2.76 -2.55 16.00
C PHE A 130 -3.07 -4.05 16.04
N PRO A 131 -3.59 -4.62 14.94
CA PRO A 131 -3.69 -6.07 14.82
C PRO A 131 -2.31 -6.73 14.95
N GLU A 132 -2.25 -7.95 15.49
CA GLU A 132 -0.98 -8.65 15.76
C GLU A 132 -0.10 -8.79 14.50
N SER A 133 -0.70 -8.94 13.32
CA SER A 133 0.00 -9.07 12.05
C SER A 133 0.37 -7.74 11.38
N TYR A 134 0.06 -6.60 11.99
CA TYR A 134 0.23 -5.27 11.41
C TYR A 134 1.64 -5.03 10.86
N LYS A 135 2.69 -5.24 11.67
CA LYS A 135 4.08 -5.03 11.24
C LYS A 135 4.47 -5.90 10.04
N LYS A 136 3.90 -7.11 9.93
CA LYS A 136 4.13 -8.01 8.80
C LYS A 136 3.43 -7.47 7.54
N VAL A 137 2.25 -6.88 7.68
CA VAL A 137 1.53 -6.24 6.56
C VAL A 137 2.28 -5.01 6.05
N ALA A 138 2.76 -4.14 6.95
CA ALA A 138 3.61 -3.01 6.59
C ALA A 138 4.86 -3.48 5.80
N ALA A 139 5.56 -4.49 6.33
CA ALA A 139 6.72 -5.07 5.66
C ALA A 139 6.41 -5.70 4.29
N VAL A 140 5.21 -6.26 4.11
CA VAL A 140 4.76 -6.78 2.81
C VAL A 140 4.68 -5.65 1.78
N PHE A 141 4.13 -4.49 2.14
CA PHE A 141 4.12 -3.34 1.23
C PHE A 141 5.53 -2.84 0.93
N GLU A 142 6.38 -2.69 1.94
CA GLU A 142 7.76 -2.25 1.73
C GLU A 142 8.58 -3.21 0.85
N SER A 143 8.35 -4.51 0.99
CA SER A 143 9.08 -5.53 0.21
C SER A 143 8.94 -5.36 -1.30
N VAL A 144 7.85 -4.71 -1.77
CA VAL A 144 7.60 -4.48 -3.19
C VAL A 144 8.72 -3.67 -3.85
N HIS A 145 9.22 -2.63 -3.17
CA HIS A 145 10.28 -1.77 -3.69
C HIS A 145 11.67 -2.10 -3.11
N LYS A 146 11.73 -2.76 -1.95
CA LYS A 146 13.00 -3.23 -1.35
C LYS A 146 13.52 -4.53 -1.97
N THR A 147 12.66 -5.30 -2.64
CA THR A 147 13.07 -6.52 -3.36
C THR A 147 12.53 -6.50 -4.79
N PRO A 148 13.03 -5.60 -5.66
CA PRO A 148 12.62 -5.58 -7.04
C PRO A 148 13.20 -6.81 -7.74
N ASN A 149 12.34 -7.79 -8.03
CA ASN A 149 12.61 -9.01 -8.79
C ASN A 149 13.44 -10.09 -8.06
N LYS A 150 12.73 -11.11 -7.55
CA LYS A 150 13.17 -12.51 -7.65
C LYS A 150 12.15 -13.27 -8.49
#